data_AF-A0A8B7DVL6-F1
#
_entry.id   AF-A0A8B7DVL6-F1
#
_cell.length_a   1.000
_cell.length_b   1.000
_cell.length_c   1.000
_cell.angle_alpha   90.00
_cell.angle_beta   90.00
_cell.angle_gamma   90.00
#
_symmetry.space_group_name_H-M   'P 1'
#
loop_
_entity.id
_entity.type
_entity.pdbx_description
1 polymer ?
#
loop_
_entity_poly.entity_id
_entity_poly.type
_entity_poly.pdbx_seq_one_letter_code
_entity_poly.pdbx_strand_id
1 'polypeptide(L)'
;MKNYLFLLTILCLLKKSVHLNNKLAMNLEKATIILDKILKDYRKEVVPIYNNKPVTVKTNLRINDMVPLENIPKHFSLHFTLRMTWEDKRLAFDENTPDLYAAFDEKVSNQIWIPNIYFPLGKKGVFHDTIAPNVFVLIYGNGTIKYSQ
;
A
#
# COMPACT_ATOMS: atom_id res chain seq x y z
N MET A 1 27.90 14.23 -29.68
CA MET A 1 26.60 14.96 -29.66
C MET A 1 25.36 14.06 -29.49
N LYS A 2 25.32 12.81 -29.97
CA LYS A 2 24.13 11.92 -29.85
C LYS A 2 23.76 11.48 -28.41
N ASN A 3 24.72 11.37 -27.49
CA ASN A 3 24.46 10.89 -26.11
C ASN A 3 23.75 11.93 -25.21
N TYR A 4 24.02 13.22 -25.40
CA TYR A 4 23.39 14.28 -24.58
C TYR A 4 21.89 14.42 -24.85
N LEU A 5 21.46 14.22 -26.10
CA LEU A 5 20.05 14.28 -26.48
C LEU A 5 19.25 13.13 -25.86
N PHE A 6 19.85 11.94 -25.77
CA PHE A 6 19.25 10.76 -25.12
C PHE A 6 19.12 10.92 -23.60
N LEU A 7 20.11 11.53 -22.95
CA LEU A 7 20.04 11.88 -21.52
C LEU A 7 18.95 12.92 -21.23
N LEU A 8 18.80 13.93 -22.10
CA LEU A 8 17.75 14.93 -21.99
C LEU A 8 16.34 14.35 -22.17
N THR A 9 16.15 13.40 -23.10
CA THR A 9 14.85 12.75 -23.28
C THR A 9 14.49 11.86 -22.10
N ILE A 10 15.44 11.08 -21.55
CA ILE A 10 15.23 10.30 -20.33
C ILE A 10 14.88 11.22 -19.15
N LEU A 11 15.62 12.31 -18.96
CA LEU A 11 15.35 13.26 -17.87
C LEU A 11 13.96 13.92 -18.02
N CYS A 12 13.55 14.21 -19.25
CA CYS A 12 12.23 14.78 -19.54
C CYS A 12 11.10 13.78 -19.29
N LEU A 13 11.31 12.50 -19.64
CA LEU A 13 10.37 11.41 -19.34
C LEU A 13 10.26 11.16 -17.83
N LEU A 14 11.37 11.18 -17.10
CA LEU A 14 11.38 11.07 -15.64
C LEU A 14 10.66 12.25 -14.98
N LYS A 15 10.91 13.49 -15.44
CA LYS A 15 10.20 14.68 -14.95
C LYS A 15 8.70 14.62 -15.21
N LYS A 16 8.27 14.18 -16.40
CA LYS A 16 6.84 13.97 -16.72
C LYS A 16 6.21 12.90 -15.84
N SER A 17 6.89 11.79 -15.60
CA SER A 17 6.41 10.70 -14.72
C SER A 17 6.21 11.20 -13.28
N VAL A 18 7.20 11.90 -12.71
CA VAL A 18 7.11 12.49 -11.37
C VAL A 18 5.99 13.54 -11.30
N HIS A 19 5.83 14.37 -12.33
CA HIS A 19 4.78 15.39 -12.36
C HIS A 19 3.37 14.80 -12.53
N LEU A 20 3.22 13.72 -13.29
CA LEU A 20 1.96 12.99 -13.43
C LEU A 20 1.55 12.34 -12.10
N ASN A 21 2.51 11.76 -11.38
CA ASN A 21 2.28 11.20 -10.04
C ASN A 21 1.78 12.26 -9.04
N ASN A 22 2.23 13.52 -9.16
CA ASN A 22 1.75 14.61 -8.33
C ASN A 22 0.34 15.11 -8.70
N LYS A 23 -0.10 14.95 -9.96
CA LYS A 23 -1.48 15.29 -10.37
C LYS A 23 -2.53 14.25 -9.93
N LEU A 24 -2.08 13.04 -9.62
CA LEU A 24 -2.93 11.92 -9.19
C LEU A 24 -3.11 11.86 -7.66
N ALA A 25 -2.36 12.65 -6.90
CA ALA A 25 -2.56 12.75 -5.45
C ALA A 25 -3.69 13.74 -5.14
N MET A 26 -4.68 13.30 -4.37
CA MET A 26 -5.76 14.16 -3.92
C MET A 26 -5.28 15.13 -2.83
N ASN A 27 -5.87 16.34 -2.80
CA ASN A 27 -5.58 17.30 -1.74
C ASN A 27 -6.20 16.87 -0.38
N LEU A 28 -5.68 17.42 0.72
CA LEU A 28 -6.04 16.99 2.07
C LEU A 28 -7.53 17.19 2.40
N GLU A 29 -8.10 18.35 2.06
CA GLU A 29 -9.50 18.67 2.36
C GLU A 29 -10.47 17.70 1.69
N LYS A 30 -10.26 17.41 0.39
CA LYS A 30 -11.07 16.44 -0.34
C LYS A 30 -10.85 15.02 0.17
N ALA A 31 -9.62 14.68 0.57
CA ALA A 31 -9.31 13.36 1.14
C ALA A 31 -10.10 13.10 2.43
N THR A 32 -10.19 14.07 3.33
CA THR A 32 -10.99 13.95 4.56
C THR A 32 -12.47 13.75 4.24
N ILE A 33 -13.05 14.59 3.37
CA ILE A 33 -14.48 14.51 3.01
C ILE A 33 -14.81 13.15 2.38
N ILE A 34 -13.95 12.67 1.48
CA ILE A 34 -14.14 11.37 0.83
C ILE A 34 -13.97 10.23 1.83
N LEU A 35 -13.00 10.30 2.72
CA LEU A 35 -12.78 9.29 3.75
C LEU A 35 -14.03 9.14 4.64
N ASP A 36 -14.57 10.25 5.14
CA ASP A 36 -15.78 10.25 5.97
C ASP A 36 -16.97 9.65 5.22
N LYS A 37 -17.08 9.94 3.92
CA LYS A 37 -18.13 9.39 3.06
C LYS A 37 -18.00 7.89 2.85
N ILE A 38 -16.81 7.39 2.48
CA ILE A 38 -16.61 5.97 2.17
C ILE A 38 -16.61 5.08 3.42
N LEU A 39 -16.27 5.63 4.59
CA LEU A 39 -16.22 4.88 5.84
C LEU A 39 -17.55 4.84 6.62
N LYS A 40 -18.50 5.75 6.33
CA LYS A 40 -19.74 5.90 7.11
C LYS A 40 -20.48 4.58 7.42
N ASP A 41 -20.60 3.71 6.42
CA ASP A 41 -21.29 2.41 6.53
C ASP A 41 -20.35 1.23 6.22
N TYR A 42 -19.03 1.47 6.28
CA TYR A 42 -18.04 0.46 5.95
C TYR A 42 -17.88 -0.54 7.10
N ARG A 43 -18.07 -1.83 6.79
CA ARG A 43 -17.88 -2.94 7.72
C ARG A 43 -16.59 -3.68 7.41
N LYS A 44 -15.54 -3.41 8.18
CA LYS A 44 -14.21 -4.04 8.01
C LYS A 44 -14.19 -5.52 8.33
N GLU A 45 -15.18 -6.05 9.04
CA GLU A 45 -15.26 -7.48 9.35
C GLU A 45 -15.65 -8.32 8.12
N VAL A 46 -16.23 -7.68 7.10
CA VAL A 46 -16.72 -8.35 5.89
C VAL A 46 -15.63 -8.32 4.83
N VAL A 47 -15.22 -9.52 4.38
CA VAL A 47 -14.28 -9.73 3.29
C VAL A 47 -14.87 -9.16 1.99
N PRO A 48 -14.10 -8.37 1.19
CA PRO A 48 -14.59 -7.74 -0.04
C PRO A 48 -14.75 -8.73 -1.20
N ILE A 49 -15.69 -9.66 -1.08
CA ILE A 49 -16.00 -10.67 -2.11
C ILE A 49 -16.88 -10.03 -3.19
N TYR A 50 -16.43 -10.09 -4.45
CA TYR A 50 -17.17 -9.58 -5.60
C TYR A 50 -17.51 -10.70 -6.58
N ASN A 51 -18.77 -10.77 -7.01
CA ASN A 51 -19.25 -11.77 -7.99
C ASN A 51 -18.89 -13.22 -7.62
N ASN A 52 -18.93 -13.55 -6.33
CA ASN A 52 -18.50 -14.84 -5.78
C ASN A 52 -17.07 -15.25 -6.14
N LYS A 53 -16.20 -14.27 -6.45
CA LYS A 53 -14.77 -14.50 -6.72
C LYS A 53 -13.94 -14.21 -5.47
N PRO A 54 -12.88 -14.98 -5.22
CA PRO A 54 -11.95 -14.70 -4.12
C PRO A 54 -11.24 -13.36 -4.34
N VAL A 55 -10.88 -12.70 -3.24
CA VAL A 55 -10.07 -11.48 -3.28
C VAL A 55 -8.67 -11.85 -3.76
N THR A 56 -8.23 -11.21 -4.84
CA THR A 56 -6.85 -11.37 -5.32
C THR A 56 -5.96 -10.38 -4.60
N VAL A 57 -5.04 -10.88 -3.79
CA VAL A 57 -4.07 -10.08 -3.05
C VAL A 57 -2.70 -10.24 -3.69
N LYS A 58 -2.15 -9.15 -4.24
CA LYS A 58 -0.78 -9.10 -4.77
C LYS A 58 0.15 -8.68 -3.65
N THR A 59 1.18 -9.46 -3.39
CA THR A 59 2.16 -9.21 -2.33
C THR A 59 3.53 -8.91 -2.92
N ASN A 60 4.26 -7.98 -2.32
CA ASN A 60 5.66 -7.71 -2.59
C ASN A 60 6.41 -7.68 -1.26
N LEU A 61 7.37 -8.60 -1.09
CA LEU A 61 8.22 -8.69 0.08
C LEU A 61 9.61 -8.18 -0.30
N ARG A 62 10.10 -7.17 0.42
CA ARG A 62 11.47 -6.66 0.27
C ARG A 62 12.24 -7.00 1.54
N ILE A 63 13.28 -7.82 1.41
CA ILE A 63 14.20 -8.10 2.52
C ILE A 63 15.14 -6.90 2.64
N ASN A 64 15.17 -6.30 3.83
CA ASN A 64 16.05 -5.19 4.18
C ASN A 64 17.34 -5.73 4.81
N ASP A 65 17.22 -6.71 5.70
CA ASP A 65 18.34 -7.38 6.36
C ASP A 65 18.01 -8.83 6.73
N MET A 66 19.04 -9.66 6.84
CA MET A 66 18.95 -11.06 7.23
C MET A 66 20.15 -11.45 8.08
N VAL A 67 19.89 -11.79 9.35
CA VAL A 67 20.93 -12.07 10.35
C VAL A 67 20.77 -13.50 10.89
N PRO A 68 21.77 -14.39 10.74
CA PRO A 68 21.76 -15.70 11.39
C PRO A 68 21.76 -15.58 12.92
N LEU A 69 21.13 -16.53 13.61
CA LEU A 69 21.14 -16.57 15.07
C LEU A 69 22.26 -17.49 15.57
N GLU A 70 23.24 -16.92 16.27
CA GLU A 70 24.46 -17.63 16.72
C GLU A 70 24.15 -18.88 17.55
N ASN A 71 23.16 -18.80 18.43
CA ASN A 71 22.84 -19.88 19.39
C ASN A 71 21.69 -20.79 18.95
N ILE A 72 21.12 -20.59 17.75
CA ILE A 72 19.99 -21.38 17.26
C ILE A 72 20.25 -21.80 15.81
N PRO A 73 20.87 -22.96 15.58
CA PRO A 73 21.21 -23.39 14.23
C PRO A 73 19.96 -23.47 13.35
N LYS A 74 20.13 -23.11 12.07
CA LYS A 74 19.07 -23.06 11.04
C LYS A 74 17.95 -22.03 11.30
N HIS A 75 18.19 -21.07 12.19
CA HIS A 75 17.28 -19.93 12.41
C HIS A 75 17.98 -18.62 12.04
N PHE A 76 17.19 -17.67 11.56
CA PHE A 76 17.64 -16.34 11.18
C PHE A 76 16.56 -15.31 11.51
N SER A 77 16.98 -14.09 11.79
CA SER A 77 16.13 -12.92 11.87
C SER A 77 16.04 -12.27 10.50
N LEU A 78 14.83 -11.89 10.09
CA LEU A 78 14.60 -11.06 8.92
C LEU A 78 14.08 -9.69 9.34
N HIS A 79 14.63 -8.66 8.73
CA HIS A 79 14.01 -7.35 8.66
C HIS A 79 13.53 -7.18 7.22
N PHE A 80 12.24 -6.95 7.02
CA PHE A 80 11.65 -6.82 5.69
C PHE A 80 10.53 -5.77 5.68
N THR A 81 10.19 -5.32 4.47
CA THR A 81 8.99 -4.54 4.19
C THR A 81 8.03 -5.39 3.37
N LEU A 82 6.77 -5.47 3.80
CA LEU A 82 5.67 -6.16 3.15
C LEU A 82 4.72 -5.13 2.54
N ARG A 83 4.52 -5.25 1.23
CA ARG A 83 3.54 -4.46 0.49
C ARG A 83 2.45 -5.36 -0.03
N MET A 84 1.22 -4.90 0.09
CA MET A 84 0.05 -5.60 -0.40
C MET A 84 -0.75 -4.70 -1.32
N THR A 85 -1.39 -5.30 -2.31
CA THR A 85 -2.35 -4.63 -3.17
C THR A 85 -3.56 -5.53 -3.36
N TRP A 86 -4.74 -5.01 -3.05
CA TRP A 86 -6.01 -5.69 -3.28
C TRP A 86 -7.04 -4.67 -3.75
N GLU A 87 -8.24 -5.15 -4.03
CA GLU A 87 -9.35 -4.32 -4.52
C GLU A 87 -10.54 -4.47 -3.57
N ASP A 88 -11.10 -3.33 -3.16
CA ASP A 88 -12.33 -3.23 -2.38
C ASP A 88 -13.19 -2.11 -2.99
N LYS A 89 -14.15 -2.50 -3.84
CA LYS A 89 -15.09 -1.57 -4.48
C LYS A 89 -15.92 -0.74 -3.51
N ARG A 90 -16.08 -1.15 -2.25
CA ARG A 90 -16.81 -0.34 -1.25
C ARG A 90 -16.05 0.95 -0.90
N LEU A 91 -14.74 0.96 -1.14
CA LEU A 91 -13.85 2.10 -0.91
C LEU A 91 -13.55 2.89 -2.19
N ALA A 92 -14.19 2.54 -3.31
CA ALA A 92 -14.13 3.34 -4.53
C ALA A 92 -14.86 4.68 -4.31
N PHE A 93 -14.24 5.78 -4.76
CA PHE A 93 -14.79 7.13 -4.58
C PHE A 93 -14.83 7.96 -5.87
N ASP A 94 -14.09 7.55 -6.91
CA ASP A 94 -14.13 8.18 -8.22
C ASP A 94 -13.73 7.18 -9.32
N GLU A 95 -14.74 6.57 -9.95
CA GLU A 95 -14.51 5.64 -11.06
C GLU A 95 -14.10 6.35 -12.36
N ASN A 96 -14.38 7.66 -12.50
CA ASN A 96 -13.99 8.43 -13.68
C ASN A 96 -12.49 8.77 -13.66
N THR A 97 -11.89 8.84 -12.46
CA THR A 97 -10.45 9.04 -12.28
C THR A 97 -9.83 7.89 -11.46
N PRO A 98 -9.75 6.67 -12.02
CA PRO A 98 -9.38 5.47 -11.28
C PRO A 98 -7.97 5.53 -10.66
N ASP A 99 -7.08 6.33 -11.24
CA ASP A 99 -5.70 6.51 -10.77
C ASP A 99 -5.55 7.61 -9.71
N LEU A 100 -6.58 8.43 -9.46
CA LEU A 100 -6.60 9.40 -8.38
C LEU A 100 -6.54 8.65 -7.05
N TYR A 101 -5.68 9.07 -6.13
CA TYR A 101 -5.54 8.39 -4.84
C TYR A 101 -5.49 9.37 -3.67
N ALA A 102 -5.90 8.88 -2.51
CA ALA A 102 -5.68 9.50 -1.22
C ALA A 102 -4.70 8.64 -0.40
N ALA A 103 -3.81 9.31 0.32
CA ALA A 103 -2.82 8.70 1.19
C ALA A 103 -3.22 8.85 2.66
N PHE A 104 -3.14 7.77 3.41
CA PHE A 104 -3.56 7.69 4.80
C PHE A 104 -2.53 6.95 5.66
N ASP A 105 -2.61 7.21 6.96
CA ASP A 105 -1.79 6.58 7.99
C ASP A 105 -2.47 5.32 8.58
N GLU A 106 -1.88 4.82 9.66
CA GLU A 106 -2.33 3.64 10.41
C GLU A 106 -3.76 3.79 10.99
N LYS A 107 -4.24 5.00 11.28
CA LYS A 107 -5.59 5.19 11.82
C LYS A 107 -6.66 4.77 10.83
N VAL A 108 -6.43 5.03 9.54
CA VAL A 108 -7.34 4.59 8.47
C VAL A 108 -7.16 3.11 8.20
N SER A 109 -5.93 2.58 8.25
CA SER A 109 -5.72 1.15 8.06
C SER A 109 -6.50 0.31 9.07
N ASN A 110 -6.62 0.78 10.32
CA ASN A 110 -7.38 0.11 11.37
C ASN A 110 -8.92 0.15 11.17
N GLN A 111 -9.41 0.95 10.24
CA GLN A 111 -10.85 1.10 9.95
C GLN A 111 -11.28 0.34 8.69
N ILE A 112 -10.33 -0.14 7.87
CA ILE A 112 -10.62 -0.88 6.65
C ILE A 112 -10.32 -2.38 6.81
N TRP A 113 -10.89 -3.20 5.94
CA TRP A 113 -10.53 -4.61 5.87
C TRP A 113 -9.10 -4.75 5.32
N ILE A 114 -8.26 -5.53 6.00
CA ILE A 114 -6.89 -5.85 5.59
C ILE A 114 -6.78 -7.37 5.43
N PRO A 115 -6.16 -7.88 4.34
CA PRO A 115 -5.90 -9.30 4.20
C PRO A 115 -5.07 -9.84 5.36
N ASN A 116 -5.49 -10.96 5.95
CA ASN A 116 -4.69 -11.64 6.95
C ASN A 116 -3.52 -12.37 6.29
N ILE A 117 -2.29 -12.00 6.66
CA ILE A 117 -1.07 -12.68 6.26
C ILE A 117 -0.38 -13.21 7.50
N TYR A 118 0.02 -14.47 7.45
CA TYR A 118 0.80 -15.10 8.51
C TYR A 118 2.01 -15.82 7.92
N PHE A 119 3.06 -15.95 8.72
CA PHE A 119 4.27 -16.69 8.39
C PHE A 119 4.24 -18.03 9.12
N PRO A 120 3.96 -19.16 8.46
CA PRO A 120 3.76 -20.46 9.13
C PRO A 120 4.95 -20.92 9.97
N LEU A 121 6.16 -20.54 9.54
CA LEU A 121 7.42 -20.86 10.23
C LEU A 121 7.94 -19.71 11.10
N GLY A 122 7.25 -18.57 11.11
CA GLY A 122 7.59 -17.43 11.94
C GLY A 122 7.42 -17.80 13.41
N LYS A 123 8.50 -17.74 14.19
CA LYS A 123 8.46 -18.02 15.63
C LYS A 123 8.04 -16.81 16.45
N LYS A 124 8.58 -15.64 16.10
CA LYS A 124 8.29 -14.34 16.70
C LYS A 124 8.38 -13.29 15.59
N GLY A 125 7.55 -12.25 15.69
CA GLY A 125 7.56 -11.10 14.80
C GLY A 125 7.22 -9.86 15.61
N VAL A 126 7.82 -8.73 15.24
CA VAL A 126 7.57 -7.43 15.85
C VAL A 126 7.38 -6.43 14.72
N PHE A 127 6.38 -5.56 14.85
CA PHE A 127 6.20 -4.45 13.93
C PHE A 127 7.03 -3.27 14.43
N HIS A 128 7.64 -2.51 13.51
CA HIS A 128 8.35 -1.29 13.88
C HIS A 128 7.36 -0.18 14.26
N ASP A 129 7.40 0.22 15.54
CA ASP A 129 6.52 1.22 16.15
C ASP A 129 7.27 2.22 17.05
N THR A 130 8.60 2.29 16.94
CA THR A 130 9.49 3.02 17.89
C THR A 130 9.16 4.51 18.07
N ILE A 131 8.66 5.18 17.04
CA ILE A 131 8.21 6.58 17.12
C ILE A 131 6.74 6.68 16.69
N ALA A 132 6.41 6.04 15.57
CA ALA A 132 5.06 5.86 15.07
C ALA A 132 4.99 4.55 14.27
N PRO A 133 3.80 3.94 14.11
CA PRO A 133 3.64 2.78 13.25
C PRO A 133 4.09 3.09 11.82
N ASN A 134 4.99 2.29 11.27
CA ASN A 134 5.44 2.45 9.88
C ASN A 134 4.44 1.83 8.91
N VAL A 135 3.20 2.35 8.89
CA VAL A 135 2.13 1.88 8.03
C VAL A 135 1.69 3.00 7.11
N PHE A 136 1.52 2.67 5.84
CA PHE A 136 1.05 3.59 4.82
C PHE A 136 0.01 2.94 3.93
N VAL A 137 -1.12 3.63 3.72
CA VAL A 137 -2.22 3.14 2.87
C VAL A 137 -2.55 4.14 1.79
N LEU A 138 -2.64 3.67 0.56
CA LEU A 138 -3.21 4.40 -0.57
C LEU A 138 -4.55 3.78 -0.93
N ILE A 139 -5.59 4.61 -1.03
CA ILE A 139 -6.89 4.23 -1.60
C ILE A 139 -7.04 4.96 -2.93
N TYR A 140 -7.19 4.22 -4.01
CA TYR A 140 -7.39 4.72 -5.36
C TYR A 140 -8.89 4.89 -5.67
N GLY A 141 -9.22 5.78 -6.60
CA GLY A 141 -10.60 6.14 -6.97
C GLY A 141 -11.44 4.93 -7.40
N ASN A 142 -10.81 3.92 -8.00
CA ASN A 142 -11.45 2.67 -8.42
C ASN A 142 -11.63 1.60 -7.32
N GLY A 143 -11.20 1.89 -6.08
CA GLY A 143 -11.22 0.95 -4.95
C GLY A 143 -9.98 0.06 -4.83
N THR A 144 -8.93 0.29 -5.63
CA THR A 144 -7.64 -0.38 -5.42
C THR A 144 -6.99 0.16 -4.15
N ILE A 145 -6.47 -0.74 -3.32
CA ILE A 145 -5.79 -0.38 -2.08
C ILE A 145 -4.35 -0.85 -2.15
N LYS A 146 -3.41 0.04 -1.81
CA LYS A 146 -2.02 -0.34 -1.59
C LYS A 146 -1.68 -0.12 -0.13
N TYR A 147 -1.19 -1.17 0.52
CA TYR A 147 -0.72 -1.16 1.89
C TYR A 147 0.77 -1.42 1.91
N SER A 148 1.50 -0.74 2.78
CA SER A 148 2.93 -0.96 3.01
C SER A 148 3.21 -0.94 4.51
N GLN A 149 4.01 -1.90 4.97
CA GLN A 149 4.53 -2.01 6.33
C GLN A 149 5.95 -2.58 6.33
#